data_AF-A0A838NVQ8-F1
#
_entry.id   AF-A0A838NVQ8-F1
#
_cell.length_a   1.000
_cell.length_b   1.000
_cell.length_c   1.000
_cell.angle_alpha   90.00
_cell.angle_beta   90.00
_cell.angle_gamma   90.00
#
_symmetry.space_group_name_H-M   'P 1'
#
loop_
_entity.id
_entity.type
_entity.pdbx_description
1 polymer ?
#
loop_
_entity_poly.entity_id
_entity_poly.type
_entity_poly.pdbx_seq_one_letter_code
_entity_poly.pdbx_strand_id
1 'polypeptide(L)'
;MLRCISVVLTAAFFAAGAFAQEKRLANAATAEEKQTSARASLRGVWKVTELLSRAPGEGWRAVTPNSSLYIFTEKHYSYVFATGAGPRRLFAGDPNKPTDAEKVGAYDSFVAASGTYVLSGSTLTLNAILHKNPNEMAGEPLTYTFEIDGNTLRMTIVNPPFSPGRERRTVLTRVE
;
A
#
# COMPACT_ATOMS: atom_id res chain seq x y z
N MET A 1 -44.74 -7.92 -63.88
CA MET A 1 -44.57 -6.83 -62.90
C MET A 1 -43.99 -7.44 -61.63
N LEU A 2 -42.72 -7.17 -61.28
CA LEU A 2 -42.30 -6.30 -60.15
C LEU A 2 -42.61 -6.96 -58.78
N ARG A 3 -41.69 -7.20 -57.82
CA ARG A 3 -40.48 -6.46 -57.39
C ARG A 3 -39.50 -7.35 -56.59
N CYS A 4 -38.20 -7.12 -56.81
CA CYS A 4 -37.13 -7.28 -55.82
C CYS A 4 -37.17 -6.08 -54.85
N ILE A 5 -37.00 -6.26 -53.52
CA ILE A 5 -36.51 -5.22 -52.60
C ILE A 5 -35.61 -5.85 -51.50
N SER A 6 -34.32 -5.53 -51.63
CA SER A 6 -33.29 -5.16 -50.64
C SER A 6 -32.96 -6.06 -49.43
N VAL A 7 -31.90 -6.85 -49.62
CA VAL A 7 -30.90 -7.20 -48.58
C VAL A 7 -29.83 -6.10 -48.57
N VAL A 8 -30.03 -5.00 -47.84
CA VAL A 8 -28.93 -4.06 -47.50
C VAL A 8 -29.26 -3.35 -46.19
N LEU A 9 -29.01 -3.97 -45.04
CA LEU A 9 -28.82 -3.22 -43.78
C LEU A 9 -28.18 -4.06 -42.64
N THR A 10 -27.08 -4.76 -42.91
CA THR A 10 -26.34 -5.48 -41.84
C THR A 10 -24.85 -5.51 -42.11
N ALA A 11 -24.20 -4.35 -42.22
CA ALA A 11 -22.73 -4.29 -42.29
C ALA A 11 -22.11 -3.16 -41.44
N ALA A 12 -22.86 -2.13 -41.06
CA ALA A 12 -22.29 -0.97 -40.35
C ALA A 12 -22.19 -1.14 -38.82
N PHE A 13 -23.00 -2.00 -38.20
CA PHE A 13 -22.97 -2.19 -36.73
C PHE A 13 -21.87 -3.15 -36.23
N PHE A 14 -21.38 -4.06 -37.09
CA PHE A 14 -20.33 -5.01 -36.70
C PHE A 14 -18.93 -4.36 -36.62
N ALA A 15 -18.63 -3.39 -37.49
CA ALA A 15 -17.31 -2.76 -37.54
C ALA A 15 -17.03 -1.84 -36.34
N ALA A 16 -18.03 -1.07 -35.89
CA ALA A 16 -17.89 -0.18 -34.72
C ALA A 16 -17.77 -0.95 -33.39
N GLY A 17 -18.51 -2.06 -33.27
CA GLY A 17 -18.43 -2.95 -32.11
C GLY A 17 -17.07 -3.65 -31.99
N ALA A 18 -16.52 -4.12 -33.11
CA ALA A 18 -15.20 -4.75 -33.16
C ALA A 18 -14.08 -3.78 -32.76
N PHE A 19 -14.09 -2.56 -33.30
CA PHE A 19 -13.08 -1.53 -32.97
C PHE A 19 -13.12 -1.09 -31.50
N ALA A 20 -14.33 -0.98 -30.92
CA ALA A 20 -14.48 -0.63 -29.51
C ALA A 20 -14.02 -1.77 -28.59
N GLN A 21 -14.27 -3.03 -28.97
CA GLN A 21 -13.84 -4.20 -28.23
C GLN A 21 -12.32 -4.38 -28.28
N GLU A 22 -11.70 -4.17 -29.44
CA GLU A 22 -10.25 -4.24 -29.63
C GLU A 22 -9.51 -3.18 -28.80
N LYS A 23 -9.99 -1.92 -28.79
CA LYS A 23 -9.46 -0.87 -27.91
C LYS A 23 -9.60 -1.22 -26.42
N ARG A 24 -10.68 -1.87 -26.02
CA ARG A 24 -10.92 -2.28 -24.62
C ARG A 24 -9.94 -3.37 -24.19
N LEU A 25 -9.72 -4.37 -25.04
CA LEU A 25 -8.77 -5.45 -24.80
C LEU A 25 -7.33 -4.93 -24.77
N ALA A 26 -6.96 -4.02 -25.69
CA ALA A 26 -5.67 -3.36 -25.69
C ALA A 26 -5.43 -2.58 -24.38
N ASN A 27 -6.40 -1.77 -23.94
CA ASN A 27 -6.28 -1.03 -22.68
C ASN A 27 -6.18 -1.95 -21.45
N ALA A 28 -6.91 -3.08 -21.44
CA ALA A 28 -6.85 -4.06 -20.36
C ALA A 28 -5.48 -4.73 -20.29
N ALA A 29 -4.92 -5.14 -21.43
CA ALA A 29 -3.58 -5.73 -21.52
C ALA A 29 -2.50 -4.76 -21.00
N THR A 30 -2.56 -3.48 -21.41
CA THR A 30 -1.61 -2.46 -20.95
C THR A 30 -1.73 -2.19 -19.44
N ALA A 31 -2.95 -2.24 -18.89
CA ALA A 31 -3.18 -2.06 -17.46
C ALA A 31 -2.61 -3.25 -16.65
N GLU A 32 -2.82 -4.47 -17.12
CA GLU A 32 -2.33 -5.69 -16.47
C GLU A 32 -0.80 -5.79 -16.51
N GLU A 33 -0.18 -5.41 -17.62
CA GLU A 33 1.29 -5.32 -17.75
C GLU A 33 1.88 -4.28 -16.79
N LYS A 34 1.27 -3.07 -16.74
CA LYS A 34 1.70 -2.02 -15.81
C LYS A 34 1.57 -2.44 -14.35
N GLN A 35 0.49 -3.13 -13.99
CA GLN A 35 0.30 -3.68 -12.65
C GLN A 35 1.32 -4.78 -12.33
N THR A 36 1.63 -5.64 -13.30
CA THR A 36 2.62 -6.71 -13.13
C THR A 36 4.02 -6.14 -12.93
N SER A 37 4.42 -5.14 -13.72
CA SER A 37 5.67 -4.41 -13.55
C SER A 37 5.75 -3.69 -12.20
N ALA A 38 4.67 -3.02 -11.78
CA ALA A 38 4.61 -2.37 -10.48
C ALA A 38 4.71 -3.37 -9.32
N ARG A 39 4.06 -4.54 -9.43
CA ARG A 39 4.16 -5.61 -8.43
C ARG A 39 5.57 -6.18 -8.39
N ALA A 40 6.19 -6.45 -9.53
CA ALA A 40 7.57 -6.91 -9.61
C ALA A 40 8.53 -5.89 -8.96
N SER A 41 8.29 -4.60 -9.22
CA SER A 41 9.08 -3.50 -8.66
C SER A 41 8.84 -3.29 -7.16
N LEU A 42 7.67 -3.64 -6.61
CA LEU A 42 7.40 -3.50 -5.18
C LEU A 42 8.03 -4.62 -4.33
N ARG A 43 8.18 -5.82 -4.89
CA ARG A 43 8.75 -6.98 -4.18
C ARG A 43 10.15 -6.65 -3.66
N GLY A 44 10.51 -7.18 -2.50
CA GLY A 44 11.82 -7.01 -1.89
C GLY A 44 11.75 -6.50 -0.46
N VAL A 45 12.90 -6.12 0.07
CA VAL A 45 13.06 -5.64 1.44
C VAL A 45 13.36 -4.15 1.42
N TRP A 46 12.69 -3.40 2.28
CA TRP A 46 12.71 -1.94 2.30
C TRP A 46 12.91 -1.42 3.73
N LYS A 47 13.61 -0.30 3.84
CA LYS A 47 13.85 0.43 5.09
C LYS A 47 13.24 1.82 4.98
N VAL A 48 12.55 2.27 6.03
CA VAL A 48 12.04 3.64 6.11
C VAL A 48 13.21 4.62 6.26
N THR A 49 13.29 5.58 5.36
CA THR A 49 14.29 6.68 5.41
C THR A 49 13.66 8.01 5.78
N GLU A 50 12.36 8.16 5.54
CA GLU A 50 11.60 9.35 5.92
C GLU A 50 10.18 8.96 6.30
N LEU A 51 9.68 9.53 7.40
CA LEU A 51 8.29 9.42 7.80
C LEU A 51 7.83 10.80 8.26
N LEU A 52 6.92 11.40 7.50
CA LEU A 52 6.30 12.66 7.84
C LEU A 52 4.87 12.42 8.28
N SER A 53 4.45 13.08 9.36
CA SER A 53 3.06 13.10 9.79
C SER A 53 2.62 14.49 10.21
N ARG A 54 1.33 14.80 10.04
CA ARG A 54 0.72 16.00 10.61
C ARG A 54 -0.74 15.76 10.98
N ALA A 55 -1.22 16.51 11.95
CA ALA A 55 -2.65 16.69 12.18
C ALA A 55 -3.21 17.75 11.21
N PRO A 56 -4.54 17.80 11.01
CA PRO A 56 -5.16 18.88 10.26
C PRO A 56 -4.75 20.26 10.79
N GLY A 57 -4.26 21.15 9.92
CA GLY A 57 -3.85 22.51 10.29
C GLY A 57 -2.48 22.62 10.99
N GLU A 58 -1.78 21.52 11.24
CA GLU A 58 -0.43 21.54 11.80
C GLU A 58 0.68 21.45 10.73
N GLY A 59 1.88 21.90 11.10
CA GLY A 59 3.09 21.67 10.32
C GLY A 59 3.49 20.19 10.27
N TRP A 60 4.23 19.81 9.23
CA TRP A 60 4.80 18.46 9.10
C TRP A 60 5.82 18.20 10.20
N ARG A 61 5.72 17.01 10.81
CA ARG A 61 6.70 16.50 11.77
C ARG A 61 7.38 15.28 11.19
N ALA A 62 8.70 15.32 11.13
CA ALA A 62 9.51 14.18 10.71
C ALA A 62 9.82 13.27 11.91
N VAL A 63 9.64 11.97 11.72
CA VAL A 63 10.02 10.94 12.68
C VAL A 63 10.69 9.81 11.93
N THR A 64 11.97 9.94 11.60
CA THR A 64 12.69 8.84 10.93
C THR A 64 12.89 7.69 11.91
N PRO A 65 12.29 6.51 11.68
CA PRO A 65 12.52 5.34 12.52
C PRO A 65 13.98 4.93 12.44
N ASN A 66 14.60 4.73 13.59
CA ASN A 66 15.95 4.15 13.67
C ASN A 66 15.97 2.66 13.26
N SER A 67 14.87 1.95 13.49
CA SER A 67 14.69 0.54 13.18
C SER A 67 13.38 0.35 12.42
N SER A 68 13.48 -0.12 11.18
CA SER A 68 12.31 -0.43 10.35
C SER A 68 12.65 -1.51 9.33
N LEU A 69 11.69 -2.36 9.03
CA LEU A 69 11.75 -3.33 7.95
C LEU A 69 10.37 -3.48 7.33
N TYR A 70 10.30 -3.37 6.01
CA TYR A 70 9.12 -3.62 5.19
C TYR A 70 9.50 -4.70 4.19
N ILE A 71 8.70 -5.74 4.10
CA ILE A 71 8.93 -6.87 3.20
C ILE A 71 7.69 -7.01 2.33
N PHE A 72 7.88 -7.00 1.03
CA PHE A 72 6.84 -7.33 0.06
C PHE A 72 7.24 -8.58 -0.70
N THR A 73 6.42 -9.61 -0.58
CA THR A 73 6.50 -10.83 -1.40
C THR A 73 5.55 -10.70 -2.59
N GLU A 74 5.31 -11.79 -3.31
CA GLU A 74 4.35 -11.80 -4.42
C GLU A 74 2.92 -11.39 -4.01
N LYS A 75 2.45 -11.83 -2.84
CA LYS A 75 1.06 -11.58 -2.38
C LYS A 75 0.97 -11.01 -0.97
N HIS A 76 2.03 -11.15 -0.18
CA HIS A 76 2.04 -10.81 1.23
C HIS A 76 2.97 -9.65 1.50
N TYR A 77 2.63 -8.89 2.52
CA TYR A 77 3.50 -7.90 3.11
C TYR A 77 3.72 -8.22 4.59
N SER A 78 4.85 -7.74 5.11
CA SER A 78 5.08 -7.61 6.54
C SER A 78 5.80 -6.29 6.77
N TYR A 79 5.44 -5.56 7.81
CA TYR A 79 6.26 -4.44 8.24
C TYR A 79 6.33 -4.35 9.76
N VAL A 80 7.47 -3.87 10.23
CA VAL A 80 7.71 -3.48 11.61
C VAL A 80 8.59 -2.24 11.62
N PHE A 81 8.24 -1.26 12.45
CA PHE A 81 9.11 -0.11 12.67
C PHE A 81 8.92 0.45 14.08
N ALA A 82 10.01 0.96 14.65
CA ALA A 82 9.98 1.67 15.93
C ALA A 82 9.45 3.08 15.74
N THR A 83 8.61 3.55 16.67
CA THR A 83 8.10 4.92 16.69
C THR A 83 9.03 5.77 17.55
N GLY A 84 9.65 6.80 16.97
CA GLY A 84 10.56 7.71 17.67
C GLY A 84 11.95 7.83 17.03
N ALA A 85 12.71 8.84 17.46
CA ALA A 85 14.01 9.20 16.87
C ALA A 85 15.21 8.42 17.44
N GLY A 86 15.00 7.50 18.38
CA GLY A 86 16.08 6.82 19.11
C GLY A 86 15.82 5.35 19.41
N PRO A 87 16.83 4.59 19.89
CA PRO A 87 16.71 3.19 20.29
C PRO A 87 15.49 2.93 21.17
N ARG A 88 14.82 1.80 20.94
CA ARG A 88 13.74 1.36 21.83
C ARG A 88 14.31 1.17 23.23
N ARG A 89 13.60 1.68 24.23
CA ARG A 89 14.00 1.55 25.64
C ARG A 89 14.08 0.07 26.03
N LEU A 90 15.18 -0.31 26.68
CA LEU A 90 15.35 -1.64 27.24
C LEU A 90 14.56 -1.78 28.56
N PHE A 91 14.18 -3.00 28.90
CA PHE A 91 13.63 -3.31 30.22
C PHE A 91 14.71 -3.12 31.30
N ALA A 92 14.32 -2.58 32.44
CA ALA A 92 15.17 -2.50 33.61
C ALA A 92 15.19 -3.85 34.33
N GLY A 93 16.38 -4.32 34.73
CA GLY A 93 16.52 -5.58 35.46
C GLY A 93 16.38 -6.82 34.56
N ASP A 94 15.61 -7.81 35.02
CA ASP A 94 15.43 -9.10 34.32
C ASP A 94 14.48 -8.95 33.13
N PRO A 95 14.96 -9.09 31.87
CA PRO A 95 14.12 -8.92 30.67
C PRO A 95 13.03 -10.00 30.52
N ASN A 96 13.09 -11.08 31.31
CA ASN A 96 12.05 -12.11 31.36
C ASN A 96 10.93 -11.78 32.35
N LYS A 97 11.10 -10.72 33.16
CA LYS A 97 10.13 -10.27 34.16
C LYS A 97 9.92 -8.74 34.12
N PRO A 98 9.62 -8.16 32.93
CA PRO A 98 9.36 -6.73 32.85
C PRO A 98 8.11 -6.38 33.66
N THR A 99 8.12 -5.18 34.25
CA THR A 99 6.92 -4.61 34.88
C THR A 99 5.83 -4.37 33.83
N ASP A 100 4.57 -4.26 34.25
CA ASP A 100 3.48 -3.99 33.30
C ASP A 100 3.64 -2.63 32.60
N ALA A 101 4.14 -1.62 33.31
CA ALA A 101 4.47 -0.31 32.73
C ALA A 101 5.53 -0.42 31.61
N GLU A 102 6.54 -1.27 31.81
CA GLU A 102 7.56 -1.53 30.79
C GLU A 102 7.01 -2.29 29.60
N LYS A 103 6.12 -3.28 29.81
CA LYS A 103 5.45 -3.98 28.72
C LYS A 103 4.61 -3.03 27.87
N VAL A 104 3.84 -2.14 28.51
CA VAL A 104 3.04 -1.11 27.80
C VAL A 104 3.95 -0.17 27.01
N GLY A 105 4.99 0.39 27.63
CA GLY A 105 5.94 1.25 26.93
C GLY A 105 6.65 0.56 25.77
N ALA A 106 7.06 -0.69 25.94
CA ALA A 106 7.64 -1.48 24.86
C ALA A 106 6.61 -1.75 23.76
N TYR A 107 5.37 -2.11 24.11
CA TYR A 107 4.29 -2.30 23.15
C TYR A 107 4.08 -1.02 22.33
N ASP A 108 3.97 0.15 22.96
CA ASP A 108 3.68 1.44 22.33
C ASP A 108 4.82 1.99 21.44
N SER A 109 6.04 1.54 21.67
CA SER A 109 7.24 2.00 20.94
C SER A 109 7.43 1.43 19.53
N PHE A 110 6.48 0.65 19.00
CA PHE A 110 6.54 0.14 17.63
C PHE A 110 5.16 -0.02 16.98
N VAL A 111 5.18 -0.14 15.66
CA VAL A 111 4.07 -0.56 14.82
C VAL A 111 4.47 -1.84 14.10
N ALA A 112 3.55 -2.79 14.01
CA ALA A 112 3.75 -4.00 13.22
C ALA A 112 2.45 -4.46 12.58
N ALA A 113 2.56 -4.98 11.36
CA ALA A 113 1.46 -5.59 10.63
C ALA A 113 1.96 -6.62 9.63
N SER A 114 1.12 -7.57 9.27
CA SER A 114 1.37 -8.51 8.18
C SER A 114 0.05 -8.93 7.55
N GLY A 115 0.08 -9.21 6.26
CA GLY A 115 -1.13 -9.59 5.55
C GLY A 115 -0.94 -9.67 4.05
N THR A 116 -2.02 -9.47 3.31
CA THR A 116 -2.00 -9.47 1.84
C THR A 116 -2.11 -8.07 1.29
N TYR A 117 -1.74 -7.87 0.03
CA TYR A 117 -1.90 -6.58 -0.62
C TYR A 117 -2.40 -6.71 -2.06
N VAL A 118 -3.02 -5.63 -2.53
CA VAL A 118 -3.49 -5.46 -3.91
C VAL A 118 -2.94 -4.14 -4.45
N LEU A 119 -2.50 -4.15 -5.70
CA LEU A 119 -2.13 -2.95 -6.45
C LEU A 119 -3.20 -2.67 -7.51
N SER A 120 -3.73 -1.45 -7.53
CA SER A 120 -4.68 -0.99 -8.54
C SER A 120 -4.32 0.41 -9.00
N GLY A 121 -3.80 0.54 -10.23
CA GLY A 121 -3.24 1.80 -10.71
C GLY A 121 -2.10 2.28 -9.82
N SER A 122 -2.25 3.47 -9.23
CA SER A 122 -1.32 4.09 -8.27
C SER A 122 -1.69 3.84 -6.80
N THR A 123 -2.65 2.93 -6.53
CA THR A 123 -3.12 2.62 -5.18
C THR A 123 -2.58 1.27 -4.70
N LEU A 124 -2.01 1.26 -3.51
CA LEU A 124 -1.63 0.09 -2.73
C LEU A 124 -2.63 -0.10 -1.60
N THR A 125 -3.33 -1.23 -1.59
CA THR A 125 -4.28 -1.62 -0.53
C THR A 125 -3.69 -2.76 0.29
N LEU A 126 -3.56 -2.56 1.61
CA LEU A 126 -3.09 -3.55 2.57
C LEU A 126 -4.27 -4.13 3.35
N ASN A 127 -4.43 -5.45 3.30
CA ASN A 127 -5.41 -6.20 4.10
C ASN A 127 -4.67 -6.91 5.22
N ALA A 128 -4.88 -6.51 6.48
CA ALA A 128 -4.19 -7.10 7.61
C ALA A 128 -4.72 -8.51 7.92
N ILE A 129 -3.81 -9.49 7.99
CA ILE A 129 -4.07 -10.79 8.63
C ILE A 129 -3.80 -10.67 10.14
N LEU A 130 -2.73 -9.95 10.49
CA LEU A 130 -2.36 -9.62 11.85
C LEU A 130 -1.89 -8.18 11.91
N HIS A 131 -2.33 -7.46 12.92
CA HIS A 131 -1.90 -6.08 13.16
C HIS A 131 -1.73 -5.85 14.66
N LYS A 132 -0.76 -5.00 15.05
CA LYS A 132 -0.55 -4.66 16.46
C LYS A 132 -1.83 -4.10 17.09
N ASN A 133 -2.43 -3.11 16.42
CA ASN A 133 -3.79 -2.64 16.74
C ASN A 133 -4.82 -3.66 16.16
N PRO A 134 -5.56 -4.40 17.01
CA PRO A 134 -6.49 -5.44 16.54
C PRO A 134 -7.67 -4.88 15.74
N ASN A 135 -8.02 -3.60 15.90
CA ASN A 135 -9.12 -2.98 15.15
C ASN A 135 -8.82 -2.90 13.65
N GLU A 136 -7.54 -2.88 13.26
CA GLU A 136 -7.11 -2.89 11.85
C GLU A 136 -7.27 -4.26 11.17
N MET A 137 -7.61 -5.32 11.92
CA MET A 137 -7.84 -6.66 11.38
C MET A 137 -9.27 -6.89 10.90
N ALA A 138 -10.24 -6.16 11.46
CA ALA A 138 -11.67 -6.31 11.16
C ALA A 138 -12.28 -5.07 10.49
N GLY A 139 -11.52 -3.97 10.36
CA GLY A 139 -11.97 -2.72 9.76
C GLY A 139 -11.66 -2.59 8.27
N GLU A 140 -11.80 -1.36 7.77
CA GLU A 140 -11.47 -1.00 6.39
C GLU A 140 -9.98 -1.20 6.09
N PRO A 141 -9.62 -1.76 4.91
CA PRO A 141 -8.23 -1.90 4.49
C PRO A 141 -7.47 -0.57 4.47
N LEU A 142 -6.17 -0.63 4.75
CA LEU A 142 -5.31 0.54 4.72
C LEU A 142 -4.83 0.79 3.29
N THR A 143 -5.12 1.97 2.75
CA THR A 143 -4.79 2.34 1.36
C THR A 143 -3.79 3.48 1.30
N TYR A 144 -2.92 3.39 0.30
CA TYR A 144 -1.90 4.39 -0.01
C TYR A 144 -1.92 4.72 -1.49
N THR A 145 -1.64 5.96 -1.84
CA THR A 145 -1.00 6.20 -3.13
C THR A 145 0.46 5.82 -3.01
N PHE A 146 1.02 5.24 -4.08
CA PHE A 146 2.42 4.87 -4.10
C PHE A 146 3.09 5.20 -5.43
N GLU A 147 4.40 5.39 -5.36
CA GLU A 147 5.29 5.59 -6.49
C GLU A 147 6.60 4.84 -6.23
N ILE A 148 7.13 4.16 -7.26
CA ILE A 148 8.40 3.45 -7.19
C ILE A 148 9.32 4.05 -8.25
N ASP A 149 10.47 4.53 -7.80
CA ASP A 149 11.55 5.04 -8.65
C ASP A 149 12.86 4.36 -8.24
N GLY A 150 13.27 3.35 -9.03
CA GLY A 150 14.41 2.49 -8.74
C GLY A 150 14.32 1.84 -7.36
N ASN A 151 15.19 2.30 -6.45
CA ASN A 151 15.28 1.83 -5.07
C ASN A 151 14.47 2.67 -4.08
N THR A 152 13.67 3.62 -4.54
CA THR A 152 12.85 4.50 -3.70
C THR A 152 11.38 4.14 -3.85
N LEU A 153 10.72 3.85 -2.72
CA LEU A 153 9.27 3.69 -2.62
C LEU A 153 8.71 4.87 -1.83
N ARG A 154 7.81 5.64 -2.45
CA ARG A 154 7.07 6.73 -1.81
C ARG A 154 5.64 6.28 -1.59
N MET A 155 5.13 6.46 -0.38
CA MET A 155 3.76 6.10 0.00
C MET A 155 3.11 7.28 0.71
N THR A 156 1.87 7.61 0.34
CA THR A 156 1.03 8.58 1.05
C THR A 156 -0.26 7.89 1.46
N ILE A 157 -0.60 7.96 2.75
CA ILE A 157 -1.84 7.35 3.25
C ILE A 157 -3.05 8.06 2.63
N VAL A 158 -4.02 7.29 2.13
CA VAL A 158 -5.25 7.83 1.52
C VAL A 158 -6.39 7.79 2.53
N ASN A 159 -6.56 6.67 3.22
CA ASN A 159 -7.51 6.53 4.32
C ASN A 159 -6.75 6.17 5.61
N PRO A 160 -6.76 7.04 6.62
CA PRO A 160 -6.30 6.68 7.96
C PRO A 160 -7.52 6.31 8.83
N PRO A 161 -8.13 5.12 8.69
CA PRO A 161 -9.39 4.78 9.37
C PRO A 161 -9.31 4.94 10.89
N PHE A 162 -8.15 4.67 11.49
CA PHE A 162 -7.91 4.79 12.93
C PHE A 162 -7.09 6.04 13.31
N SER A 163 -6.94 6.98 12.38
CA SER A 163 -6.40 8.31 12.62
C SER A 163 -7.02 9.34 11.67
N PRO A 164 -8.36 9.52 11.68
CA PRO A 164 -9.05 10.37 10.72
C PRO A 164 -8.45 11.78 10.66
N GLY A 165 -8.26 12.29 9.44
CA GLY A 165 -7.67 13.61 9.20
C GLY A 165 -6.15 13.70 9.37
N ARG A 166 -5.47 12.68 9.91
CA ARG A 166 -4.00 12.67 9.90
C ARG A 166 -3.48 12.39 8.50
N GLU A 167 -2.51 13.19 8.08
CA GLU A 167 -1.74 12.90 6.87
C GLU A 167 -0.43 12.21 7.24
N ARG A 168 -0.03 11.22 6.43
CA ARG A 168 1.23 10.50 6.58
C ARG A 168 1.88 10.26 5.23
N ARG A 169 3.17 10.55 5.14
CA ARG A 169 4.03 10.25 3.99
C ARG A 169 5.19 9.40 4.47
N THR A 170 5.49 8.34 3.74
CA THR A 170 6.59 7.44 4.03
C THR A 170 7.46 7.31 2.79
N VAL A 171 8.77 7.47 2.97
CA VAL A 171 9.77 7.14 1.95
C VAL A 171 10.57 5.96 2.46
N LEU A 172 10.69 4.94 1.61
CA LEU A 172 11.45 3.75 1.88
C LEU A 172 12.54 3.58 0.81
N THR A 173 13.68 3.04 1.24
CA THR A 173 14.79 2.65 0.36
C THR A 173 14.91 1.13 0.36
N ARG A 174 15.07 0.53 -0.82
CA ARG A 174 15.31 -0.91 -0.99
C ARG A 174 16.66 -1.29 -0.38
N VAL A 175 16.69 -2.41 0.32
CA VAL A 175 17.90 -2.99 0.93
C VAL A 175 18.19 -4.42 0.47
N GLU A 176 17.24 -5.07 -0.21
CA GLU A 176 17.37 -6.37 -0.89
C GLU A 176 16.41 -6.43 -2.09
#